data_AF-A0A2N5C6T2-F1
#
_entry.id   AF-A0A2N5C6T2-F1
#
_cell.length_a   1.000
_cell.length_b   1.000
_cell.length_c   1.000
_cell.angle_alpha   90.00
_cell.angle_beta   90.00
_cell.angle_gamma   90.00
#
_symmetry.space_group_name_H-M   'P 1'
#
loop_
_entity.id
_entity.type
_entity.pdbx_description
1 polymer ?
#
loop_
_entity_poly.entity_id
_entity_poly.type
_entity_poly.pdbx_seq_one_letter_code
_entity_poly.pdbx_strand_id
1 'polypeptide(L)' 'MPDDDVLIACLMEDAWLTLEQVAAACMVEPDWLMRHVDEGLFLHAVSVAGVWQFSSASLRRARRMWQLER' A
#
# COMPACT_ATOMS: atom_id res chain seq x y z
N MET A 1 33.56 -1.36 2.47
CA MET A 1 33.00 -0.03 2.21
C MET A 1 31.53 -0.15 2.57
N PRO A 2 30.95 0.70 3.44
CA PRO A 2 29.51 0.72 3.56
C PRO A 2 28.96 1.20 2.23
N ASP A 3 28.11 0.40 1.59
CA ASP A 3 27.29 0.86 0.47
C ASP A 3 26.49 2.07 0.96
N ASP A 4 26.79 3.24 0.39
CA ASP A 4 26.04 4.47 0.60
C ASP A 4 24.74 4.31 -0.21
N ASP A 5 23.82 3.52 0.34
CA ASP A 5 22.51 3.25 -0.25
C ASP A 5 21.71 4.55 -0.18
N VAL A 6 21.61 5.24 -1.31
CA VAL A 6 20.88 6.51 -1.41
C VAL A 6 19.40 6.24 -1.19
N LEU A 7 18.91 6.57 0.01
CA LEU A 7 17.49 6.49 0.35
C LEU A 7 16.75 7.69 -0.24
N ILE A 8 15.86 7.44 -1.21
CA ILE A 8 14.97 8.45 -1.78
C ILE A 8 13.63 8.37 -1.03
N ALA A 9 13.25 9.47 -0.39
CA ALA A 9 11.94 9.62 0.24
C ALA A 9 11.16 10.75 -0.45
N CYS A 10 9.90 10.48 -0.77
CA CYS A 10 8.96 11.48 -1.29
C CYS A 10 7.77 11.60 -0.34
N LEU A 11 7.18 12.79 -0.30
CA LEU A 11 5.91 12.99 0.40
C LEU A 11 4.82 12.21 -0.33
N MET A 12 3.98 11.49 0.43
CA MET A 12 2.87 10.72 -0.15
C MET A 12 1.80 11.57 -0.85
N GLU A 13 1.81 12.90 -0.70
CA GLU A 13 0.91 13.78 -1.45
C GLU A 13 1.28 13.87 -2.93
N ASP A 14 2.55 13.63 -3.28
CA ASP A 14 3.08 13.66 -4.65
C ASP A 14 3.32 12.25 -5.23
N ALA A 15 2.97 11.18 -4.50
CA ALA A 15 3.28 9.81 -4.88
C ALA A 15 2.17 8.81 -4.49
N TRP A 16 2.11 7.71 -5.23
CA TRP A 16 1.20 6.59 -4.96
C TRP A 16 1.99 5.34 -4.61
N LEU A 17 1.38 4.43 -3.85
CA LEU A 17 1.95 3.11 -3.58
C LEU A 17 1.28 2.06 -4.44
N THR A 18 2.06 1.08 -4.91
CA THR A 18 1.51 -0.13 -5.53
C THR A 18 0.93 -1.09 -4.50
N LEU A 19 0.20 -2.10 -4.97
CA LEU A 19 -0.32 -3.18 -4.12
C LEU A 19 0.80 -3.83 -3.29
N GLU A 20 1.92 -4.15 -3.94
CA GLU A 20 3.09 -4.79 -3.33
C GLU A 20 3.74 -3.89 -2.29
N GLN A 21 3.84 -2.59 -2.56
CA GLN A 21 4.40 -1.63 -1.62
C GLN A 21 3.53 -1.46 -0.36
N VAL A 22 2.19 -1.43 -0.52
CA VAL A 22 1.27 -1.39 0.62
C VAL A 22 1.33 -2.69 1.41
N ALA A 23 1.33 -3.85 0.74
CA ALA A 23 1.44 -5.16 1.36
C ALA A 23 2.72 -5.26 2.20
N ALA A 24 3.87 -4.91 1.62
CA ALA A 24 5.15 -4.87 2.32
C ALA A 24 5.15 -3.90 3.51
N ALA A 25 4.61 -2.69 3.33
CA ALA A 25 4.54 -1.67 4.39
C ALA A 25 3.58 -2.01 5.54
N CYS A 26 2.67 -2.97 5.34
CA CYS A 26 1.76 -3.49 6.35
C CYS A 26 2.17 -4.87 6.89
N MET A 27 3.20 -5.51 6.30
CA MET A 27 3.60 -6.89 6.57
C MET A 27 2.43 -7.89 6.37
N VAL A 28 1.69 -7.73 5.28
CA VAL A 28 0.58 -8.61 4.88
C VAL A 28 0.85 -9.18 3.48
N GLU A 29 0.17 -10.29 3.16
CA GLU A 29 0.23 -10.86 1.81
C GLU A 29 -0.51 -9.97 0.79
N PRO A 30 -0.01 -9.85 -0.45
CA PRO A 30 -0.69 -9.09 -1.52
C PRO A 30 -2.10 -9.58 -1.79
N ASP A 31 -2.34 -10.90 -1.72
CA ASP A 31 -3.67 -11.51 -1.91
C ASP A 31 -4.66 -11.07 -0.83
N TRP A 32 -4.22 -10.90 0.42
CA TRP A 32 -5.07 -10.36 1.50
C TRP A 32 -5.53 -8.94 1.16
N LEU A 33 -4.61 -8.12 0.65
CA LEU A 33 -4.91 -6.74 0.26
C LEU A 33 -5.82 -6.70 -0.96
N MET A 34 -5.57 -7.55 -1.97
CA MET A 34 -6.38 -7.64 -3.18
C MET A 34 -7.82 -8.07 -2.88
N ARG A 35 -8.01 -9.06 -1.98
CA ARG A 35 -9.34 -9.48 -1.53
C ARG A 35 -10.12 -8.32 -0.93
N HIS A 36 -9.49 -7.53 -0.05
CA HIS A 36 -10.14 -6.37 0.57
C HIS A 36 -10.41 -5.22 -0.42
N VAL A 37 -9.60 -5.09 -1.48
CA VAL A 37 -9.86 -4.16 -2.58
C VAL A 37 -11.08 -4.62 -3.38
N ASP A 38 -11.18 -5.91 -3.69
CA ASP A 38 -12.33 -6.50 -4.40
C ASP A 38 -13.63 -6.39 -3.59
N GLU A 39 -13.55 -6.54 -2.26
CA GLU A 39 -14.65 -6.29 -1.31
C GLU A 39 -15.04 -4.80 -1.20
N GLY A 40 -14.35 -3.90 -1.91
CA GLY A 40 -14.66 -2.46 -1.96
C GLY A 40 -14.24 -1.70 -0.70
N LEU A 41 -13.36 -2.28 0.12
CA LEU A 41 -12.97 -1.69 1.41
C LEU A 41 -11.99 -0.53 1.25
N PHE A 42 -11.40 -0.31 0.08
CA PHE A 42 -10.49 0.81 -0.19
C PHE A 42 -11.14 1.85 -1.11
N LEU A 43 -11.89 2.79 -0.52
CA LEU A 43 -12.33 3.98 -1.27
C LEU A 43 -11.10 4.74 -1.76
N HIS A 44 -11.07 5.03 -3.07
CA HIS A 44 -9.98 5.72 -3.79
C HIS A 44 -8.74 4.87 -4.13
N ALA A 45 -8.78 3.54 -3.95
CA ALA A 45 -7.86 2.70 -4.70
C ALA A 45 -8.28 2.69 -6.17
N VAL A 46 -7.35 3.07 -7.06
CA VAL A 46 -7.60 3.09 -8.51
C VAL A 46 -6.58 2.21 -9.20
N SER A 47 -7.01 1.50 -10.26
CA SER A 47 -6.10 0.77 -11.14
C SER A 47 -5.86 1.60 -12.39
N VAL A 48 -4.60 1.98 -12.62
CA VAL A 48 -4.18 2.76 -13.79
C VAL A 48 -3.22 1.90 -14.60
N ALA A 49 -3.58 1.60 -15.84
CA ALA A 49 -2.81 0.72 -16.73
C ALA A 49 -2.48 -0.66 -16.10
N GLY A 50 -3.38 -1.20 -15.28
CA GLY A 50 -3.19 -2.49 -14.60
C GLY A 50 -2.39 -2.43 -13.31
N VAL A 51 -1.95 -1.25 -12.87
CA VAL A 51 -1.24 -1.04 -11.61
C VAL A 51 -2.14 -0.34 -10.61
N TRP A 52 -2.30 -0.92 -9.42
CA TRP A 52 -3.02 -0.29 -8.33
C TRP A 52 -2.26 0.90 -7.76
N GLN A 53 -2.96 1.99 -7.53
CA GLN A 53 -2.46 3.19 -6.90
C GLN A 53 -3.20 3.43 -5.58
N PHE A 54 -2.44 3.41 -4.50
CA PHE A 54 -2.92 3.60 -3.15
C PHE A 54 -2.39 4.90 -2.56
N SER A 55 -3.29 5.61 -1.88
CA SER A 55 -2.95 6.81 -1.12
C SER A 55 -2.43 6.47 0.28
N SER A 56 -1.93 7.48 0.99
CA SER A 56 -1.57 7.36 2.41
C SER A 56 -2.76 6.95 3.28
N ALA A 57 -3.98 7.35 2.91
CA ALA A 57 -5.20 6.96 3.60
C ALA A 57 -5.47 5.47 3.44
N SER A 58 -5.26 4.91 2.25
CA SER A 58 -5.37 3.47 2.00
C SER A 58 -4.34 2.70 2.82
N LEU A 59 -3.09 3.14 2.89
CA LEU A 59 -2.07 2.49 3.73
C LEU A 59 -2.47 2.47 5.22
N ARG A 60 -2.94 3.60 5.77
CA ARG A 60 -3.41 3.65 7.16
C ARG A 60 -4.61 2.72 7.39
N ARG A 61 -5.50 2.60 6.41
CA ARG A 61 -6.67 1.73 6.48
C ARG A 61 -6.27 0.25 6.46
N ALA A 62 -5.38 -0.15 5.56
CA ALA A 62 -4.84 -1.51 5.50
C ALA A 62 -4.22 -1.91 6.85
N ARG A 63 -3.38 -1.05 7.45
CA ARG A 63 -2.79 -1.28 8.78
C ARG A 63 -3.85 -1.48 9.86
N ARG A 64 -4.89 -0.65 9.87
CA ARG A 64 -5.98 -0.78 10.86
C ARG A 64 -6.77 -2.06 10.69
N MET A 65 -7.11 -2.43 9.45
CA MET A 65 -7.85 -3.67 9.18
C MET A 65 -7.06 -4.88 9.66
N TRP A 66 -5.77 -4.94 9.31
CA TRP A 66 -4.90 -6.03 9.76
C TRP A 66 -4.78 -6.12 11.28
N GLN A 67 -4.69 -4.98 11.98
CA GLN A 67 -4.67 -4.96 13.44
C GLN A 67 -5.97 -5.43 14.10
N LEU A 68 -7.11 -5.30 13.42
CA LEU A 68 -8.42 -5.75 13.92
C LEU A 68 -8.69 -7.23 13.60
N GLU A 69 -8.10 -7.76 12.54
CA GLU A 69 -8.23 -9.17 12.13
C GLU A 69 -7.26 -10.11 12.85
N ARG A 70 -6.24 -9.58 13.55
CA ARG A 70 -5.30 -10.37 14.37
C ARG A 70 -5.87 -10.67 15.77
#